data_AF-A0A918QYI5-F1
#
_entry.id   AF-A0A918QYI5-F1
#
_cell.length_a   1.000
_cell.length_b   1.000
_cell.length_c   1.000
_cell.angle_alpha   90.00
_cell.angle_beta   90.00
_cell.angle_gamma   90.00
#
_symmetry.space_group_name_H-M   'P 1'
#
loop_
_entity.id
_entity.type
_entity.pdbx_description
1 polymer ?
#
loop_
_entity_poly.entity_id
_entity_poly.type
_entity_poly.pdbx_seq_one_letter_code
_entity_poly.pdbx_strand_id
1 'polypeptide(L)'
;MWAMTSDAAARASAAAESVAGSVARPVAEAAEAVESALEAKPLLRGWLHLGMFPAVLVAGLVLMAFTDSTRARVACGVYILTACLLFGVSAVYHRGTWGPRGEAVLRRLDHANIFLIIAGTYTPLTVLLLPPSTGRTLLWAVWIAAGAGIAFRVFWVGAPRWLYTPCYIAMGWAAVFFLPDFLRAGGIAVLVLVVVGGLLYSVGGVVYGMKRPNPSPRFFGFHEVFHSLTLAAFVAHYVGISLAAYSH
;
A
#
# COMPACT_ATOMS: atom_id res chain seq x y z
N MET A 1 10.11 -63.34 42.98
CA MET A 1 10.25 -61.99 43.57
C MET A 1 10.92 -61.00 42.61
N TRP A 2 12.07 -61.33 42.01
CA TRP A 2 12.78 -60.43 41.06
C TRP A 2 12.06 -60.18 39.72
N ALA A 3 11.31 -61.16 39.20
CA ALA A 3 10.54 -61.02 37.96
C ALA A 3 9.24 -60.18 38.10
N MET A 4 8.69 -60.03 39.31
CA MET A 4 7.51 -59.18 39.55
C MET A 4 7.87 -57.70 39.64
N THR A 5 9.08 -57.37 40.10
CA THR A 5 9.56 -55.98 40.21
C THR A 5 9.98 -55.37 38.87
N SER A 6 10.46 -56.18 37.93
CA SER A 6 10.78 -55.73 36.56
C SER A 6 9.53 -55.39 35.74
N ASP A 7 8.44 -56.14 35.93
CA ASP A 7 7.18 -55.92 35.22
C ASP A 7 6.48 -54.63 35.70
N ALA A 8 6.57 -54.33 37.00
CA ALA A 8 6.06 -53.07 37.56
C ALA A 8 6.83 -51.83 37.06
N ALA A 9 8.16 -51.91 36.96
CA ALA A 9 8.99 -50.83 36.43
C ALA A 9 8.73 -50.59 34.92
N ALA A 10 8.56 -51.67 34.14
CA ALA A 10 8.22 -51.58 32.72
C ALA A 10 6.84 -50.92 32.52
N ARG A 11 5.84 -51.29 33.33
CA ARG A 11 4.50 -50.68 33.29
C ARG A 11 4.52 -49.20 33.68
N ALA A 12 5.34 -48.81 34.67
CA ALA A 12 5.50 -47.42 35.06
C ALA A 12 6.16 -46.57 33.96
N SER A 13 7.18 -47.12 33.28
CA SER A 13 7.83 -46.47 32.13
C SER A 13 6.86 -46.28 30.97
N ALA A 14 6.10 -47.33 30.62
CA ALA A 14 5.11 -47.26 29.55
C ALA A 14 3.96 -46.28 29.88
N ALA A 15 3.53 -46.20 31.14
CA ALA A 15 2.54 -45.22 31.58
C ALA A 15 3.10 -43.79 31.51
N ALA A 16 4.36 -43.58 31.90
CA ALA A 16 5.02 -42.28 31.78
C ALA A 16 5.18 -41.83 30.32
N GLU A 17 5.56 -42.75 29.41
CA GLU A 17 5.62 -42.49 27.97
C GLU A 17 4.25 -42.19 27.37
N SER A 18 3.20 -42.91 27.79
CA SER A 18 1.82 -42.67 27.37
C SER A 18 1.32 -41.29 27.81
N VAL A 19 1.60 -40.89 29.06
CA VAL A 19 1.25 -39.57 29.60
C VAL A 19 2.07 -38.47 28.93
N ALA A 20 3.37 -38.69 28.68
CA ALA A 20 4.19 -37.74 27.96
C ALA A 20 3.69 -37.54 26.51
N GLY A 21 3.33 -38.62 25.83
CA GLY A 21 2.75 -38.59 24.48
C GLY A 21 1.37 -37.92 24.42
N SER A 22 0.53 -38.10 25.45
CA SER A 22 -0.81 -37.49 25.51
C SER A 22 -0.76 -35.97 25.71
N VAL A 23 0.33 -35.44 26.29
CA VAL A 23 0.56 -34.00 26.45
C VAL A 23 1.36 -33.41 25.28
N ALA A 24 2.35 -34.13 24.74
CA ALA A 24 3.21 -33.63 23.66
C ALA A 24 2.45 -33.39 22.35
N ARG A 25 1.50 -34.27 22.00
CA ARG A 25 0.70 -34.13 20.77
C ARG A 25 -0.15 -32.85 20.76
N PRO A 26 -1.00 -32.56 21.76
CA PRO A 26 -1.77 -31.32 21.81
C PRO A 26 -0.90 -30.06 21.76
N VAL A 27 0.28 -30.10 22.37
CA VAL A 27 1.23 -28.97 22.35
C VAL A 27 1.80 -28.75 20.96
N ALA A 28 2.19 -29.81 20.24
CA ALA A 28 2.66 -29.72 18.86
C ALA A 28 1.55 -29.25 17.90
N GLU A 29 0.35 -29.82 18.02
CA GLU A 29 -0.83 -29.40 17.23
C GLU A 29 -1.19 -27.93 17.50
N ALA A 30 -1.10 -27.48 18.75
CA ALA A 30 -1.30 -26.07 19.11
C ALA A 30 -0.20 -25.16 18.55
N ALA A 31 1.07 -25.61 18.57
CA ALA A 31 2.19 -24.85 18.01
C ALA A 31 2.04 -24.67 16.49
N GLU A 32 1.72 -25.74 15.75
CA GLU A 32 1.44 -25.68 14.32
C GLU A 32 0.23 -24.80 14.01
N ALA A 33 -0.84 -24.87 14.82
CA ALA A 33 -2.01 -24.01 14.66
C ALA A 33 -1.68 -22.53 14.92
N VAL A 34 -0.82 -22.24 15.90
CA VAL A 34 -0.33 -20.87 16.16
C VAL A 34 0.56 -20.39 15.02
N GLU A 35 1.49 -21.21 14.53
CA GLU A 35 2.37 -20.88 13.41
C GLU A 35 1.56 -20.59 12.13
N SER A 36 0.64 -21.50 11.78
CA SER A 36 -0.30 -21.31 10.67
C SER A 36 -1.14 -20.04 10.81
N ALA A 37 -1.62 -19.73 12.02
CA ALA A 37 -2.38 -18.51 12.29
C ALA A 37 -1.52 -17.24 12.18
N LEU A 38 -0.21 -17.31 12.43
CA LEU A 38 0.73 -16.20 12.25
C LEU A 38 1.14 -16.01 10.78
N GLU A 39 1.13 -17.08 9.98
CA GLU A 39 1.38 -17.03 8.54
C GLU A 39 0.16 -16.61 7.71
N ALA A 40 -1.04 -16.76 8.27
CA ALA A 40 -2.28 -16.39 7.63
C ALA A 40 -2.34 -14.88 7.29
N LYS A 41 -2.95 -14.55 6.15
CA LYS A 41 -3.24 -13.16 5.78
C LYS A 41 -4.11 -12.51 6.87
N PRO A 42 -3.76 -11.31 7.37
CA PRO A 42 -4.56 -10.63 8.39
C PRO A 42 -6.01 -10.40 7.93
N LEU A 43 -6.96 -10.42 8.87
CA LEU A 43 -8.39 -10.35 8.55
C LEU A 43 -8.81 -9.04 7.85
N LEU A 44 -8.16 -7.93 8.19
CA LEU A 44 -8.45 -6.61 7.60
C LEU A 44 -7.72 -6.36 6.27
N ARG A 45 -6.97 -7.35 5.74
CA ARG A 45 -6.27 -7.25 4.46
C ARG A 45 -7.23 -6.85 3.34
N GLY A 46 -6.91 -5.74 2.68
CA GLY A 46 -7.65 -5.21 1.53
C GLY A 46 -8.92 -4.42 1.84
N TRP A 47 -9.44 -4.43 3.07
CA TRP A 47 -10.70 -3.75 3.41
C TRP A 47 -10.61 -2.23 3.27
N LEU A 48 -9.48 -1.63 3.67
CA LEU A 48 -9.27 -0.18 3.54
C LEU A 48 -9.38 0.27 2.07
N HIS A 49 -8.76 -0.46 1.15
CA HIS A 49 -8.80 -0.12 -0.28
C HIS A 49 -10.17 -0.44 -0.90
N LEU A 50 -10.83 -1.50 -0.45
CA LEU A 50 -12.20 -1.82 -0.87
C LEU A 50 -13.18 -0.69 -0.51
N GLY A 51 -13.10 -0.17 0.71
CA GLY A 51 -13.93 0.97 1.14
C GLY A 51 -13.52 2.29 0.48
N MET A 52 -12.22 2.48 0.23
CA MET A 52 -11.71 3.71 -0.39
C MET A 52 -12.07 3.83 -1.88
N PHE A 53 -12.17 2.72 -2.62
CA PHE A 53 -12.51 2.75 -4.04
C PHE A 53 -13.81 3.52 -4.36
N PRO A 54 -14.98 3.20 -3.77
CA PRO A 54 -16.20 3.98 -4.02
C PRO A 54 -16.10 5.42 -3.49
N ALA A 55 -15.40 5.64 -2.36
CA ALA A 55 -15.20 6.97 -1.81
C ALA A 55 -14.41 7.87 -2.79
N VAL A 56 -13.35 7.35 -3.41
CA VAL A 56 -12.57 8.06 -4.43
C VAL A 56 -13.37 8.32 -5.69
N LEU A 57 -14.20 7.36 -6.11
CA LEU A 57 -15.07 7.56 -7.28
C LEU A 57 -16.00 8.75 -7.06
N VAL A 58 -16.71 8.80 -5.92
CA VAL A 58 -17.62 9.91 -5.57
C VAL A 58 -16.84 11.21 -5.38
N ALA A 59 -15.78 11.19 -4.58
CA ALA A 59 -14.96 12.37 -4.32
C ALA A 59 -14.32 12.93 -5.59
N GLY A 60 -13.96 12.07 -6.54
CA GLY A 60 -13.41 12.46 -7.82
C GLY A 60 -14.44 13.08 -8.75
N LEU A 61 -15.67 12.55 -8.78
CA LEU A 61 -16.78 13.17 -9.50
C LEU A 61 -17.08 14.58 -8.95
N VAL A 62 -17.09 14.73 -7.62
CA VAL A 62 -17.23 16.04 -6.96
C VAL A 62 -16.09 16.97 -7.38
N LEU A 63 -14.84 16.53 -7.26
CA LEU A 63 -13.67 17.32 -7.68
C LEU A 63 -13.80 17.83 -9.12
N MET A 64 -14.13 16.94 -10.05
CA MET A 64 -14.28 17.33 -11.46
C MET A 64 -15.47 18.26 -11.71
N ALA A 65 -16.57 18.09 -11.00
CA ALA A 65 -17.77 18.91 -11.14
C ALA A 65 -17.55 20.37 -10.69
N PHE A 66 -16.76 20.58 -9.63
CA PHE A 66 -16.44 21.92 -9.10
C PHE A 66 -15.14 22.51 -9.69
N THR A 67 -14.50 21.83 -10.62
CA THR A 67 -13.34 22.36 -11.34
C THR A 67 -13.81 23.06 -12.61
N ASP A 68 -13.58 24.37 -12.74
CA ASP A 68 -14.14 25.20 -13.80
C ASP A 68 -13.42 25.01 -15.15
N SER A 69 -12.10 25.00 -15.14
CA SER A 69 -11.29 24.88 -16.36
C SER A 69 -11.27 23.44 -16.89
N THR A 70 -11.53 23.26 -18.19
CA THR A 70 -11.38 21.95 -18.87
C THR A 70 -9.98 21.36 -18.66
N ARG A 71 -8.94 22.20 -18.70
CA ARG A 71 -7.55 21.76 -18.50
C ARG A 71 -7.35 21.21 -17.08
N ALA A 72 -7.84 21.92 -16.08
CA ALA A 72 -7.79 21.50 -14.68
C ALA A 72 -8.62 20.23 -14.45
N ARG A 73 -9.81 20.15 -15.05
CA ARG A 73 -10.71 19.00 -14.94
C ARG A 73 -10.10 17.73 -15.52
N VAL A 74 -9.43 17.83 -16.68
CA VAL A 74 -8.69 16.70 -17.27
C VAL A 74 -7.55 16.25 -16.35
N ALA A 75 -6.77 17.19 -15.80
CA ALA A 75 -5.67 16.85 -14.89
C ALA A 75 -6.16 16.17 -13.61
N CYS A 76 -7.26 16.66 -13.03
CA CYS A 76 -7.91 16.02 -11.88
C CYS A 76 -8.51 14.65 -12.27
N GLY A 77 -9.08 14.52 -13.47
CA GLY A 77 -9.58 13.25 -13.98
C GLY A 77 -8.50 12.18 -14.09
N VAL A 78 -7.29 12.55 -14.53
CA VAL A 78 -6.12 11.66 -14.53
C VAL A 78 -5.79 11.20 -13.11
N TYR A 79 -5.70 12.13 -12.15
CA TYR A 79 -5.46 11.79 -10.74
C TYR A 79 -6.49 10.79 -10.21
N ILE A 80 -7.78 11.07 -10.39
CA ILE A 80 -8.87 10.20 -9.92
C ILE A 80 -8.86 8.84 -10.62
N LEU A 81 -8.62 8.80 -11.94
CA LEU A 81 -8.52 7.54 -12.68
C LEU A 81 -7.41 6.65 -12.11
N THR A 82 -6.22 7.21 -11.90
CA THR A 82 -5.11 6.45 -11.31
C THR A 82 -5.40 5.99 -9.88
N ALA A 83 -6.17 6.77 -9.11
CA ALA A 83 -6.58 6.41 -7.75
C ALA A 83 -7.61 5.28 -7.75
N CYS A 84 -8.61 5.34 -8.64
CA CYS A 84 -9.56 4.26 -8.87
C CYS A 84 -8.86 2.97 -9.28
N LEU A 85 -7.86 3.04 -10.17
CA LEU A 85 -7.05 1.88 -10.55
C LEU A 85 -6.27 1.31 -9.36
N LEU A 86 -5.60 2.17 -8.58
CA LEU A 86 -4.86 1.75 -7.38
C LEU A 86 -5.78 1.03 -6.39
N PHE A 87 -6.82 1.72 -5.89
CA PHE A 87 -7.68 1.18 -4.84
C PHE A 87 -8.51 -0.01 -5.34
N GLY A 88 -9.02 0.05 -6.57
CA GLY A 88 -9.81 -1.01 -7.17
C GLY A 88 -9.00 -2.29 -7.39
N VAL A 89 -7.84 -2.20 -8.04
CA VAL A 89 -6.97 -3.37 -8.26
C VAL A 89 -6.49 -3.94 -6.93
N SER A 90 -6.12 -3.08 -5.98
CA SER A 90 -5.64 -3.52 -4.67
C SER A 90 -6.73 -4.22 -3.85
N ALA A 91 -7.96 -3.72 -3.89
CA ALA A 91 -9.11 -4.37 -3.28
C ALA A 91 -9.36 -5.76 -3.89
N VAL A 92 -9.40 -5.86 -5.21
CA VAL A 92 -9.59 -7.14 -5.93
C VAL A 92 -8.46 -8.12 -5.58
N TYR A 93 -7.20 -7.66 -5.64
CA TYR A 93 -6.03 -8.47 -5.32
C TYR A 93 -6.11 -9.06 -3.91
N HIS A 94 -6.41 -8.23 -2.91
CA HIS A 94 -6.34 -8.65 -1.52
C HIS A 94 -7.60 -9.33 -0.99
N ARG A 95 -8.77 -9.10 -1.59
CA ARG A 95 -10.04 -9.68 -1.13
C ARG A 95 -10.44 -10.96 -1.85
N GLY A 96 -9.94 -11.18 -3.06
CA GLY A 96 -10.27 -12.38 -3.81
C GLY A 96 -9.37 -13.57 -3.48
N THR A 97 -9.89 -14.77 -3.77
CA THR A 97 -9.17 -16.04 -3.72
C THR A 97 -8.81 -16.45 -5.14
N TRP A 98 -7.56 -16.21 -5.53
CA TRP A 98 -7.09 -16.38 -6.90
C TRP A 98 -6.18 -17.60 -7.01
N GLY A 99 -6.25 -18.32 -8.13
CA GLY A 99 -5.22 -19.32 -8.45
C GLY A 99 -3.85 -18.67 -8.66
N PRO A 100 -2.75 -19.45 -8.71
CA PRO A 100 -1.38 -18.93 -8.75
C PRO A 100 -1.12 -17.91 -9.86
N ARG A 101 -1.70 -18.13 -11.05
CA ARG A 101 -1.59 -17.21 -12.19
C ARG A 101 -2.31 -15.88 -11.92
N GLY A 102 -3.53 -15.93 -11.41
CA GLY A 102 -4.34 -14.75 -11.10
C GLY A 102 -3.68 -13.91 -10.00
N GLU A 103 -3.20 -14.55 -8.94
CA GLU A 103 -2.52 -13.84 -7.85
C GLU A 103 -1.22 -13.19 -8.32
N ALA A 104 -0.46 -13.85 -9.20
CA ALA A 104 0.75 -13.27 -9.80
C ALA A 104 0.46 -12.05 -10.68
N VAL A 105 -0.61 -12.08 -11.48
CA VAL A 105 -1.02 -10.94 -12.33
C VAL A 105 -1.52 -9.78 -11.48
N LEU A 106 -2.45 -10.03 -10.55
CA LEU A 106 -3.02 -8.99 -9.70
C LEU A 106 -1.96 -8.33 -8.81
N ARG A 107 -1.01 -9.10 -8.28
CA ARG A 107 0.14 -8.56 -7.54
C ARG A 107 1.02 -7.64 -8.41
N ARG A 108 1.21 -7.96 -9.69
CA ARG A 108 1.96 -7.08 -10.61
C ARG A 108 1.21 -5.78 -10.85
N LEU A 109 -0.09 -5.86 -11.12
CA LEU A 109 -0.93 -4.69 -11.34
C LEU A 109 -0.99 -3.80 -10.10
N ASP A 110 -1.19 -4.40 -8.93
CA ASP A 110 -1.24 -3.70 -7.63
C ASP A 110 0.06 -2.92 -7.37
N HIS A 111 1.22 -3.56 -7.54
CA HIS A 111 2.51 -2.89 -7.35
C HIS A 111 2.85 -1.89 -8.47
N ALA A 112 2.45 -2.15 -9.72
CA ALA A 112 2.65 -1.22 -10.82
C ALA A 112 1.82 0.06 -10.65
N ASN A 113 0.60 -0.06 -10.10
CA ASN A 113 -0.28 1.08 -9.86
C ASN A 113 0.29 2.10 -8.88
N ILE A 114 1.26 1.73 -8.04
CA ILE A 114 1.96 2.70 -7.17
C ILE A 114 2.72 3.74 -8.02
N PHE A 115 3.41 3.32 -9.08
CA PHE A 115 4.05 4.28 -10.01
C PHE A 115 3.01 5.17 -10.70
N LEU A 116 1.88 4.56 -11.08
CA LEU A 116 0.81 5.25 -11.80
C LEU A 116 0.13 6.31 -10.94
N ILE A 117 -0.21 6.02 -9.68
CA ILE A 117 -0.81 7.01 -8.77
C ILE A 117 0.16 8.13 -8.40
N ILE A 118 1.47 7.86 -8.31
CA ILE A 118 2.45 8.94 -8.07
C ILE A 118 2.41 9.92 -9.26
N ALA A 119 2.54 9.44 -10.49
CA ALA A 119 2.43 10.29 -11.68
C ALA A 119 1.05 10.96 -11.81
N GLY A 120 -0.02 10.23 -11.47
CA GLY A 120 -1.38 10.77 -11.42
C GLY A 120 -1.53 11.91 -10.42
N THR A 121 -0.88 11.84 -9.25
CA THR A 121 -0.88 12.89 -8.21
C THR A 121 -0.13 14.14 -8.68
N TYR A 122 1.02 13.95 -9.36
CA TYR A 122 1.76 15.07 -9.94
C TYR A 122 0.99 15.78 -11.05
N THR A 123 0.11 15.10 -11.77
CA THR A 123 -0.57 15.67 -12.94
C THR A 123 -1.36 16.95 -12.61
N PRO A 124 -2.32 16.97 -11.67
CA PRO A 124 -2.99 18.22 -11.28
C PRO A 124 -2.05 19.19 -10.56
N LEU A 125 -1.12 18.73 -9.71
CA LEU A 125 -0.19 19.63 -9.01
C LEU A 125 0.67 20.44 -10.00
N THR A 126 1.16 19.80 -11.06
CA THR A 126 1.96 20.47 -12.09
C THR A 126 1.14 21.35 -13.01
N VAL A 127 -0.06 20.90 -13.41
CA VAL A 127 -0.94 21.66 -14.32
C VAL A 127 -1.52 22.90 -13.66
N LEU A 128 -1.79 22.84 -12.34
CA LEU A 128 -2.41 23.92 -11.59
C LEU A 128 -1.37 24.88 -10.99
N LEU A 129 -0.29 24.36 -10.41
CA LEU A 129 0.59 25.15 -9.54
C LEU A 129 1.91 25.59 -10.19
N LEU A 130 2.25 25.09 -11.38
CA LEU A 130 3.52 25.41 -12.03
C LEU A 130 3.35 26.23 -13.32
N PRO A 131 4.34 27.08 -13.66
CA PRO A 131 4.41 27.68 -14.99
C PRO A 131 4.39 26.61 -16.10
N PRO A 132 3.77 26.85 -17.27
CA PRO A 132 3.55 25.81 -18.27
C PRO A 132 4.80 25.06 -18.76
N SER A 133 5.94 25.74 -18.89
CA SER A 133 7.21 25.12 -19.29
C SER A 133 7.74 24.18 -18.20
N THR A 134 7.86 24.67 -16.97
CA THR A 134 8.28 23.90 -15.79
C THR A 134 7.37 22.72 -15.52
N GLY A 135 6.06 22.94 -15.55
CA GLY A 135 5.05 21.90 -15.36
C GLY A 135 5.16 20.79 -16.40
N ARG A 136 5.38 21.14 -17.68
CA ARG A 136 5.57 20.15 -18.75
C ARG A 136 6.82 19.30 -18.54
N THR A 137 7.94 19.92 -18.14
CA THR A 137 9.19 19.21 -17.86
C THR A 137 8.99 18.20 -16.73
N LEU A 138 8.41 18.62 -15.61
CA LEU A 138 8.15 17.72 -14.49
C LEU A 138 7.15 16.61 -14.88
N LEU A 139 6.09 16.95 -15.61
CA LEU A 139 5.08 15.98 -16.05
C LEU A 139 5.71 14.87 -16.93
N TRP A 140 6.55 15.24 -17.91
CA TRP A 140 7.27 14.25 -18.70
C TRP A 140 8.21 13.39 -17.85
N ALA A 141 8.97 14.01 -16.95
CA ALA A 141 9.90 13.30 -16.08
C ALA A 141 9.17 12.23 -15.23
N VAL A 142 8.07 12.60 -14.58
CA VAL A 142 7.33 11.65 -13.72
C VAL A 142 6.60 10.58 -14.53
N TRP A 143 6.01 10.89 -15.69
CA TRP A 143 5.34 9.87 -16.50
C TRP A 143 6.32 8.91 -17.18
N ILE A 144 7.49 9.38 -17.61
CA ILE A 144 8.57 8.51 -18.11
C ILE A 144 9.08 7.61 -16.99
N ALA A 145 9.34 8.17 -15.80
CA ALA A 145 9.75 7.38 -14.63
C ALA A 145 8.67 6.35 -14.25
N ALA A 146 7.39 6.71 -14.33
CA ALA A 146 6.28 5.79 -14.09
C ALA A 146 6.26 4.65 -15.11
N GLY A 147 6.38 4.96 -16.41
CA GLY A 147 6.44 3.97 -17.48
C GLY A 147 7.62 3.00 -17.30
N ALA A 148 8.79 3.53 -16.98
CA ALA A 148 9.98 2.72 -16.69
C ALA A 148 9.77 1.83 -15.45
N GLY A 149 9.21 2.37 -14.37
CA GLY A 149 8.89 1.63 -13.15
C GLY A 149 7.84 0.53 -13.36
N ILE A 150 6.79 0.81 -14.13
CA ILE A 150 5.76 -0.16 -14.51
C ILE A 150 6.39 -1.28 -15.34
N ALA A 151 7.17 -0.93 -16.38
CA ALA A 151 7.86 -1.92 -17.21
C ALA A 151 8.78 -2.80 -16.36
N PHE A 152 9.61 -2.19 -15.51
CA PHE A 152 10.45 -2.90 -14.55
C PHE A 152 9.65 -3.89 -13.69
N ARG A 153 8.49 -3.47 -13.17
CA ARG A 153 7.67 -4.29 -12.27
C ARG A 153 6.93 -5.42 -12.99
N VAL A 154 6.51 -5.18 -14.22
CA VAL A 154 5.79 -6.16 -15.06
C VAL A 154 6.76 -7.23 -15.59
N PHE A 155 7.93 -6.84 -16.09
CA PHE A 155 8.90 -7.76 -16.67
C PHE A 155 9.74 -8.50 -15.62
N TRP A 156 10.06 -7.88 -14.47
CA TRP A 156 10.85 -8.52 -13.41
C TRP A 156 9.99 -8.96 -12.21
N VAL A 157 9.34 -10.11 -12.35
CA VAL A 157 8.39 -10.68 -11.37
C VAL A 157 9.01 -10.95 -9.98
N GLY A 158 10.27 -11.36 -9.95
CA GLY A 158 11.00 -11.69 -8.71
C GLY A 158 11.69 -10.50 -8.03
N ALA A 159 11.58 -9.27 -8.58
CA ALA A 159 12.34 -8.14 -8.03
C ALA A 159 12.01 -7.92 -6.55
N PRO A 160 13.03 -7.83 -5.67
CA PRO A 160 12.84 -7.75 -4.24
C PRO A 160 12.27 -6.39 -3.82
N ARG A 161 11.54 -6.36 -2.70
CA ARG A 161 10.88 -5.13 -2.20
C ARG A 161 11.82 -3.97 -1.94
N TRP A 162 13.01 -4.26 -1.42
CA TRP A 162 14.01 -3.24 -1.12
C TRP A 162 14.46 -2.48 -2.38
N LEU A 163 14.26 -3.04 -3.58
CA LEU A 163 14.65 -2.39 -4.82
C LEU A 163 13.56 -1.45 -5.33
N TYR A 164 12.30 -1.88 -5.38
CA TYR A 164 11.23 -1.05 -5.95
C TYR A 164 10.66 -0.02 -4.97
N THR A 165 10.70 -0.27 -3.66
CA THR A 165 10.19 0.69 -2.66
C THR A 165 10.97 2.02 -2.69
N PRO A 166 12.32 2.05 -2.73
CA PRO A 166 13.07 3.28 -2.92
C PRO A 166 12.77 3.99 -4.23
N CYS A 167 12.48 3.26 -5.33
CA CYS A 167 12.09 3.90 -6.60
C CYS A 167 10.79 4.69 -6.44
N TYR A 168 9.80 4.17 -5.71
CA TYR A 168 8.57 4.91 -5.40
C TYR A 168 8.86 6.18 -4.59
N ILE A 169 9.69 6.07 -3.56
CA ILE A 169 10.05 7.21 -2.70
C ILE A 169 10.81 8.26 -3.52
N ALA A 170 11.83 7.86 -4.29
CA ALA A 170 12.61 8.77 -5.11
C ALA A 170 11.74 9.54 -6.11
N MET A 171 10.82 8.84 -6.79
CA MET A 171 9.86 9.48 -7.69
C MET A 171 8.90 10.43 -6.95
N GLY A 172 8.42 10.02 -5.76
CA GLY A 172 7.56 10.86 -4.90
C GLY A 172 8.24 12.11 -4.36
N TRP A 173 9.57 12.11 -4.23
CA TRP A 173 10.33 13.27 -3.72
C TRP A 173 10.68 14.31 -4.78
N ALA A 174 10.39 14.07 -6.07
CA ALA A 174 10.60 15.08 -7.12
C ALA A 174 9.86 16.40 -6.83
N ALA A 175 8.74 16.37 -6.10
CA ALA A 175 7.98 17.53 -5.64
C ALA A 175 8.78 18.50 -4.79
N VAL A 176 9.81 18.02 -4.06
CA VAL A 176 10.61 18.86 -3.14
C VAL A 176 11.27 20.02 -3.87
N PHE A 177 11.70 19.81 -5.12
CA PHE A 177 12.31 20.84 -5.95
C PHE A 177 11.35 21.96 -6.37
N PHE A 178 10.04 21.74 -6.21
CA PHE A 178 8.97 22.64 -6.66
C PHE A 178 8.10 23.18 -5.52
N LEU A 179 8.44 22.87 -4.25
CA LEU A 179 7.72 23.38 -3.08
C LEU A 179 7.62 24.91 -3.05
N PRO A 180 8.66 25.69 -3.44
CA PRO A 180 8.52 27.14 -3.51
C PRO A 180 7.43 27.61 -4.48
N ASP A 181 7.29 26.92 -5.63
CA ASP A 181 6.24 27.23 -6.60
C ASP A 181 4.86 26.84 -6.08
N PHE A 182 4.75 25.67 -5.44
CA PHE A 182 3.50 25.24 -4.79
C PHE A 182 3.04 26.21 -3.71
N LEU A 183 3.98 26.77 -2.93
CA LEU A 183 3.66 27.81 -1.94
C LEU A 183 3.15 29.09 -2.61
N ARG A 184 3.81 29.55 -3.67
CA ARG A 184 3.45 30.80 -4.34
C ARG A 184 2.11 30.72 -5.06
N ALA A 185 1.83 29.60 -5.73
CA ALA A 185 0.63 29.42 -6.53
C ALA A 185 -0.56 28.89 -5.70
N GLY A 186 -0.34 27.91 -4.82
CA GLY A 186 -1.39 27.23 -4.05
C GLY A 186 -1.54 27.70 -2.60
N GLY A 187 -0.60 28.52 -2.11
CA GLY A 187 -0.61 29.00 -0.72
C GLY A 187 -0.16 27.96 0.30
N ILE A 188 -0.14 28.38 1.56
CA ILE A 188 0.43 27.59 2.67
C ILE A 188 -0.36 26.30 2.94
N ALA A 189 -1.68 26.33 2.80
CA ALA A 189 -2.53 25.17 3.05
C ALA A 189 -2.22 24.02 2.07
N VAL A 190 -2.12 24.33 0.78
CA VAL A 190 -1.75 23.34 -0.26
C VAL A 190 -0.34 22.81 -0.01
N LEU A 191 0.62 23.68 0.29
CA LEU A 191 1.99 23.26 0.60
C LEU A 191 2.03 22.26 1.77
N VAL A 192 1.38 22.59 2.89
CA VAL A 192 1.37 21.73 4.08
C VAL A 192 0.75 20.38 3.77
N LEU A 193 -0.36 20.34 3.02
CA LEU A 193 -1.02 19.10 2.64
C LEU A 193 -0.15 18.22 1.73
N VAL A 194 0.59 18.81 0.79
CA VAL A 194 1.55 18.09 -0.07
C VAL A 194 2.72 17.55 0.77
N VAL A 195 3.27 18.35 1.69
CA VAL A 195 4.38 17.91 2.55
C VAL A 195 3.92 16.79 3.48
N VAL A 196 2.79 16.95 4.17
CA VAL A 196 2.23 15.92 5.05
C VAL A 196 1.92 14.64 4.27
N GLY A 197 1.31 14.76 3.09
CA GLY A 197 1.06 13.62 2.21
C GLY A 197 2.34 12.90 1.81
N GLY A 198 3.36 13.64 1.38
CA GLY A 198 4.67 13.08 1.00
C GLY A 198 5.39 12.38 2.18
N LEU A 199 5.31 12.95 3.38
CA LEU A 199 5.85 12.35 4.59
C LEU A 199 5.09 11.07 4.98
N LEU A 200 3.76 11.08 4.94
CA LEU A 200 2.95 9.90 5.21
C LEU A 200 3.24 8.76 4.22
N TYR A 201 3.37 9.06 2.92
CA TYR A 201 3.81 8.07 1.93
C TYR A 201 5.21 7.52 2.24
N SER A 202 6.14 8.38 2.63
CA SER A 202 7.52 7.97 2.95
C SER A 202 7.56 7.05 4.17
N VAL A 203 6.87 7.42 5.26
CA VAL A 203 6.75 6.58 6.46
C VAL A 203 6.06 5.24 6.11
N GLY A 204 5.00 5.27 5.30
CA GLY A 204 4.36 4.06 4.79
C GLY A 204 5.34 3.16 4.04
N GLY A 205 6.14 3.72 3.13
CA GLY A 205 7.17 2.99 2.38
C GLY A 205 8.21 2.36 3.29
N VAL A 206 8.64 3.06 4.35
CA VAL A 206 9.55 2.53 5.37
C VAL A 206 8.91 1.36 6.13
N VAL A 207 7.66 1.51 6.59
CA VAL A 207 6.91 0.44 7.27
C VAL A 207 6.79 -0.80 6.38
N TYR A 208 6.46 -0.59 5.10
CA TYR A 208 6.35 -1.67 4.12
C TYR A 208 7.69 -2.38 3.87
N GLY A 209 8.79 -1.62 3.77
CA GLY A 209 10.14 -2.15 3.59
C GLY A 209 10.64 -2.94 4.80
N MET A 210 10.47 -2.39 6.01
CA MET A 210 10.93 -2.97 7.28
C MET A 210 10.00 -4.06 7.83
N LYS A 211 8.76 -4.14 7.33
CA LYS A 211 7.68 -4.98 7.87
C LYS A 211 7.36 -4.73 9.35
N ARG A 212 7.58 -3.50 9.81
CA ARG A 212 7.34 -3.08 11.19
C ARG A 212 6.80 -1.64 11.22
N PRO A 213 5.92 -1.29 12.17
CA PRO A 213 5.38 -2.15 13.24
C PRO A 213 4.37 -3.18 12.72
N ASN A 214 4.16 -4.26 13.48
CA ASN A 214 3.17 -5.31 13.17
C ASN A 214 2.21 -5.45 14.35
N PRO A 215 1.30 -4.48 14.57
CA PRO A 215 0.60 -4.30 15.84
C PRO A 215 -0.36 -5.44 16.17
N SER A 216 -0.99 -6.05 15.15
CA SER A 216 -1.78 -7.26 15.31
C SER A 216 -1.61 -8.18 14.11
N PRO A 217 -0.71 -9.19 14.16
CA PRO A 217 -0.48 -10.10 13.03
C PRO A 217 -1.76 -10.76 12.50
N ARG A 218 -2.73 -11.02 13.38
CA ARG A 218 -4.02 -11.62 13.00
C ARG A 218 -5.01 -10.64 12.37
N PHE A 219 -5.09 -9.41 12.87
CA PHE A 219 -6.15 -8.48 12.46
C PHE A 219 -5.62 -7.32 11.61
N PHE A 220 -4.53 -6.69 12.03
CA PHE A 220 -3.99 -5.45 11.49
C PHE A 220 -2.46 -5.50 11.51
N GLY A 221 -1.87 -6.03 10.45
CA GLY A 221 -0.43 -6.18 10.34
C GLY A 221 0.28 -4.95 9.78
N PHE A 222 1.59 -5.07 9.53
CA PHE A 222 2.41 -3.99 8.96
C PHE A 222 1.89 -3.46 7.61
N HIS A 223 1.24 -4.32 6.82
CA HIS A 223 0.71 -3.95 5.50
C HIS A 223 -0.55 -3.11 5.63
N GLU A 224 -1.37 -3.36 6.65
CA GLU A 224 -2.54 -2.56 6.99
C GLU A 224 -2.12 -1.19 7.53
N VAL A 225 -1.03 -1.12 8.30
CA VAL A 225 -0.39 0.16 8.69
C VAL A 225 0.06 0.91 7.44
N PHE A 226 0.76 0.25 6.52
CA PHE A 226 1.14 0.83 5.23
C PHE A 226 -0.07 1.38 4.46
N HIS A 227 -1.12 0.57 4.27
CA HIS A 227 -2.34 0.99 3.58
C HIS A 227 -3.03 2.19 4.25
N SER A 228 -3.02 2.24 5.58
CA SER A 228 -3.61 3.35 6.33
C SER A 228 -2.83 4.65 6.10
N LEU A 229 -1.50 4.59 6.14
CA LEU A 229 -0.64 5.74 5.86
C LEU A 229 -0.78 6.21 4.41
N THR A 230 -0.83 5.29 3.44
CA THR A 230 -1.03 5.65 2.02
C THR A 230 -2.41 6.23 1.76
N LEU A 231 -3.44 5.77 2.48
CA LEU A 231 -4.79 6.30 2.38
C LEU A 231 -4.86 7.71 2.98
N ALA A 232 -4.28 7.93 4.17
CA ALA A 232 -4.19 9.26 4.77
C ALA A 232 -3.38 10.23 3.89
N ALA A 233 -2.27 9.75 3.30
CA ALA A 233 -1.48 10.53 2.34
C ALA A 233 -2.27 10.91 1.10
N PHE A 234 -3.05 9.96 0.55
CA PHE A 234 -3.94 10.23 -0.59
C PHE A 234 -4.99 11.28 -0.23
N VAL A 235 -5.62 11.18 0.94
CA VAL A 235 -6.62 12.17 1.39
C VAL A 235 -5.99 13.55 1.51
N ALA A 236 -4.79 13.66 2.11
CA ALA A 236 -4.07 14.94 2.19
C ALA A 236 -3.83 15.55 0.80
N HIS A 237 -3.32 14.76 -0.15
CA HIS A 237 -3.13 15.23 -1.53
C HIS A 237 -4.45 15.56 -2.22
N TYR A 238 -5.50 14.75 -2.05
CA TYR A 238 -6.81 15.03 -2.63
C TYR A 238 -7.35 16.38 -2.14
N VAL A 239 -7.28 16.66 -0.84
CA VAL A 239 -7.71 17.95 -0.29
C VAL A 239 -6.84 19.08 -0.84
N GLY A 240 -5.53 18.93 -0.88
CA GLY A 240 -4.62 19.95 -1.44
C GLY A 240 -4.88 20.24 -2.92
N ILE A 241 -5.12 19.19 -3.72
CA ILE A 241 -5.48 19.29 -5.14
C ILE A 241 -6.85 19.95 -5.29
N SER A 242 -7.82 19.65 -4.43
CA SER A 242 -9.14 20.27 -4.47
C SER A 242 -9.05 21.77 -4.17
N LEU A 243 -8.28 22.17 -3.15
CA LEU A 243 -8.04 23.57 -2.84
C LEU A 243 -7.41 24.32 -4.02
N ALA A 244 -6.40 23.71 -4.65
CA ALA A 244 -5.79 24.29 -5.85
C ALA A 244 -6.79 24.38 -7.02
N ALA A 245 -7.50 23.29 -7.31
CA ALA A 245 -8.40 23.19 -8.46
C ALA A 245 -9.60 24.14 -8.37
N TYR A 246 -10.11 24.42 -7.16
CA TYR A 246 -11.24 25.33 -6.97
C TYR A 246 -10.81 26.81 -6.91
N SER A 247 -9.50 27.07 -6.89
CA SER A 247 -8.94 28.43 -6.92
C SER A 247 -8.50 28.89 -8.31
N HIS A 248 -8.64 28.03 -9.33
CA HIS A 248 -8.17 28.22 -10.71
C HIS A 248 -9.28 28.00 -11.73
#